data_AF-A0A191UTL2-F1
#
_entry.id   AF-A0A191UTL2-F1
#
_cell.length_a   1.000
_cell.length_b   1.000
_cell.length_c   1.000
_cell.angle_alpha   90.00
_cell.angle_beta   90.00
_cell.angle_gamma   90.00
#
_symmetry.space_group_name_H-M   'P 1'
#
loop_
_entity.id
_entity.type
_entity.pdbx_description
1 polymer ?
#
loop_
_entity_poly.entity_id
_entity_poly.type
_entity_poly.pdbx_seq_one_letter_code
_entity_poly.pdbx_strand_id
1 'polypeptide(L)'
;MSLLLLYSNRVVSTSHLLDALWPSGTPATARKMLQNAVSDVRRLMNDGRTGADEPILLTHPPGYLLRVPAKDVDLSCFQQLAAAGRTALAKGAHEPAQKALRAALRLAKGPILAELVEEGVNWPEIEALENFVLNVREDCFEAELALGRHRAVLEEMEDLHLAHPSRERLSAQLMLGLYRCGRQLDALTLYQRIRALLNDDFGLEPGEELKSLQTAIITQDPGLTRLPVMSQTAHRASPRDLLLPSAAAPQRVLTAEREAEPVSVVMVRTEVRCLDGEPAPEESADVAQTASTAIHREFERGSGEISLSVGEVSFSFFRDTDRSGSHVKRAMDAATAIHEHFGPASLVDGSGRRYTVRSRIVVTTGEAVLNYRAANENGLRMTATGGVMDRCLQLLRFTSPGEIRVCRATHQATASDYAVAHEPDSGWKVLVPGPADRGARAGRRLDEAG
;
A
#
# COMPACT_ATOMS: atom_id res chain seq x y z
N MET A 1 33.52 3.03 -25.49
CA MET A 1 34.10 3.55 -24.23
C MET A 1 33.26 3.12 -23.03
N SER A 2 31.95 3.36 -23.03
CA SER A 2 31.04 3.08 -21.91
C SER A 2 31.13 1.64 -21.37
N LEU A 3 31.12 0.62 -22.23
CA LEU A 3 31.29 -0.78 -21.79
C LEU A 3 32.62 -1.02 -21.05
N LEU A 4 33.72 -0.39 -21.47
CA LEU A 4 35.00 -0.51 -20.78
C LEU A 4 34.99 0.20 -19.40
N LEU A 5 34.19 1.25 -19.22
CA LEU A 5 34.02 1.94 -17.94
C LEU A 5 33.16 1.13 -16.97
N LEU A 6 32.12 0.44 -17.46
CA LEU A 6 31.33 -0.53 -16.68
C LEU A 6 32.23 -1.63 -16.08
N TYR A 7 33.24 -2.04 -16.84
CA TYR A 7 34.28 -2.99 -16.44
C TYR A 7 35.61 -2.32 -16.09
N SER A 8 35.57 -1.09 -15.56
CA SER A 8 36.80 -0.36 -15.21
C SER A 8 37.74 -1.21 -14.34
N ASN A 9 39.03 -1.14 -14.67
CA ASN A 9 40.09 -1.94 -14.05
C ASN A 9 39.93 -3.47 -14.17
N ARG A 10 39.08 -3.96 -15.10
CA ARG A 10 38.96 -5.38 -15.47
C ARG A 10 39.17 -5.58 -16.97
N VAL A 11 39.65 -6.77 -17.34
CA VAL A 11 39.84 -7.13 -18.75
C VAL A 11 38.49 -7.49 -19.35
N VAL A 12 38.11 -6.79 -20.43
CA VAL A 12 36.95 -7.14 -21.27
C VAL A 12 37.46 -7.86 -22.51
N SER A 13 36.95 -9.07 -22.76
CA SER A 13 37.37 -9.86 -23.91
C SER A 13 36.94 -9.20 -25.22
N THR A 14 37.71 -9.46 -26.28
CA THR A 14 37.36 -8.98 -27.62
C THR A 14 36.00 -9.52 -28.06
N SER A 15 35.68 -10.79 -27.75
CA SER A 15 34.38 -11.38 -28.08
C SER A 15 33.23 -10.62 -27.40
N HIS A 16 33.35 -10.34 -26.11
CA HIS A 16 32.32 -9.60 -25.38
C HIS A 16 32.10 -8.20 -25.94
N LEU A 17 33.18 -7.49 -26.30
CA LEU A 17 33.09 -6.18 -26.96
C LEU A 17 32.38 -6.25 -28.31
N LEU A 18 32.62 -7.30 -29.10
CA LEU A 18 31.95 -7.48 -30.39
C LEU A 18 30.47 -7.83 -30.21
N ASP A 19 30.16 -8.73 -29.29
CA ASP A 19 28.78 -9.17 -29.01
C ASP A 19 27.93 -8.01 -28.51
N ALA A 20 28.49 -7.18 -27.62
CA ALA A 20 27.80 -6.02 -27.06
C ALA A 20 27.59 -4.87 -28.08
N LEU A 21 28.48 -4.73 -29.06
CA LEU A 21 28.37 -3.70 -30.11
C LEU A 21 27.49 -4.15 -31.29
N TRP A 22 27.41 -5.46 -31.56
CA TRP A 22 26.65 -6.02 -32.67
C TRP A 22 25.80 -7.24 -32.25
N PRO A 23 24.75 -7.02 -31.42
CA PRO A 23 23.94 -8.12 -30.86
C PRO A 23 23.16 -8.89 -31.94
N SER A 24 22.83 -8.26 -33.06
CA SER A 24 22.07 -8.87 -34.17
C SER A 24 22.94 -9.49 -35.27
N GLY A 25 24.26 -9.59 -35.06
CA GLY A 25 25.18 -10.25 -35.97
C GLY A 25 26.43 -9.41 -36.25
N THR A 26 27.60 -10.00 -35.99
CA THR A 26 28.90 -9.34 -36.14
C THR A 26 29.32 -9.22 -37.61
N PRO A 27 29.53 -8.00 -38.14
CA PRO A 27 30.05 -7.82 -39.50
C PRO A 27 31.44 -8.45 -39.68
N ALA A 28 31.78 -8.86 -40.91
CA ALA A 28 33.11 -9.40 -41.22
C ALA A 28 34.25 -8.41 -40.86
N THR A 29 33.97 -7.10 -40.87
CA THR A 29 34.91 -6.01 -40.55
C THR A 29 34.91 -5.60 -39.07
N ALA A 30 34.07 -6.21 -38.21
CA ALA A 30 33.85 -5.74 -36.84
C ALA A 30 35.11 -5.67 -35.99
N ARG A 31 36.03 -6.64 -36.13
CA ARG A 31 37.33 -6.62 -35.43
C ARG A 31 38.15 -5.38 -35.79
N LYS A 32 38.17 -5.01 -37.07
CA LYS A 32 38.87 -3.81 -37.55
C LYS A 32 38.18 -2.53 -37.06
N MET A 33 36.84 -2.51 -37.08
CA MET A 33 36.06 -1.39 -36.53
C MET A 33 36.33 -1.19 -35.02
N LEU A 34 36.38 -2.27 -34.24
CA LEU A 34 36.74 -2.23 -32.82
C LEU A 34 38.16 -1.71 -32.60
N GLN A 35 39.14 -2.14 -33.40
CA GLN A 35 40.52 -1.63 -33.31
C GLN A 35 40.61 -0.13 -33.63
N ASN A 36 39.84 0.36 -34.60
CA ASN A 36 39.74 1.79 -34.90
C ASN A 36 39.15 2.55 -33.70
N ALA A 37 38.02 2.10 -33.16
CA ALA A 37 37.40 2.71 -31.99
C ALA A 37 38.33 2.73 -30.77
N VAL A 38 39.09 1.65 -30.53
CA VAL A 38 40.12 1.61 -29.46
C VAL A 38 41.23 2.63 -29.71
N SER A 39 41.64 2.83 -30.97
CA SER A 39 42.65 3.82 -31.33
C SER A 39 42.16 5.25 -31.11
N ASP A 40 40.89 5.52 -31.44
CA ASP A 40 40.26 6.83 -31.21
C ASP A 40 40.11 7.12 -29.71
N VAL A 41 39.69 6.14 -28.91
CA VAL A 41 39.62 6.27 -27.45
C VAL A 41 41.00 6.54 -26.85
N ARG A 42 42.05 5.85 -27.32
CA ARG A 42 43.44 6.12 -26.89
C ARG A 42 43.88 7.54 -27.22
N ARG A 43 43.53 8.03 -28.41
CA ARG A 43 43.84 9.39 -28.81
C ARG A 43 43.15 10.41 -27.90
N LEU A 44 41.87 10.20 -27.61
CA LEU A 44 41.10 11.06 -26.69
C LEU A 44 41.70 11.10 -25.28
N MET A 45 42.22 9.97 -24.78
CA MET A 45 42.84 9.88 -23.45
C MET A 45 44.24 10.52 -23.39
N ASN A 46 44.98 10.51 -24.50
CA ASN A 46 46.35 11.04 -24.60
C ASN A 46 46.43 12.54 -24.90
N ASP A 47 45.30 13.26 -25.00
CA ASP A 47 45.21 14.65 -25.47
C ASP A 47 45.63 15.67 -24.38
N GLY A 48 46.88 15.57 -23.89
CA GLY A 48 47.53 16.59 -23.05
C GLY A 48 47.61 16.27 -21.56
N ARG A 49 47.46 15.01 -21.15
CA ARG A 49 47.55 14.57 -19.76
C ARG A 49 48.91 13.86 -19.55
N THR A 50 49.62 14.21 -18.46
CA THR A 50 50.97 13.70 -18.12
C THR A 50 51.07 13.41 -16.62
N GLY A 51 50.50 12.29 -16.18
CA GLY A 51 50.42 11.90 -14.78
C GLY A 51 50.28 10.39 -14.59
N ALA A 52 50.86 9.85 -13.51
CA ALA A 52 50.87 8.41 -13.22
C ALA A 52 49.48 7.81 -12.89
N ASP A 53 48.51 8.67 -12.57
CA ASP A 53 47.13 8.33 -12.20
C ASP A 53 46.14 8.48 -13.37
N GLU A 54 46.62 8.57 -14.62
CA GLU A 54 45.75 8.85 -15.76
C GLU A 54 45.04 7.61 -16.32
N PRO A 55 43.83 7.79 -16.87
CA PRO A 55 43.11 6.72 -17.53
C PRO A 55 43.91 6.20 -18.73
N ILE A 56 44.18 4.89 -18.77
CA ILE A 56 44.94 4.25 -19.84
C ILE A 56 44.24 2.99 -20.35
N LEU A 57 44.07 2.94 -21.68
CA LEU A 57 43.50 1.78 -22.37
C LEU A 57 44.58 0.83 -22.89
N LEU A 58 44.80 -0.26 -22.15
CA LEU A 58 45.79 -1.28 -22.44
C LEU A 58 45.19 -2.40 -23.28
N THR A 59 45.97 -2.91 -24.24
CA THR A 59 45.68 -4.21 -24.86
C THR A 59 46.20 -5.28 -23.91
N HIS A 60 45.29 -6.11 -23.38
CA HIS A 60 45.62 -7.16 -22.42
C HIS A 60 44.85 -8.43 -22.80
N PRO A 61 45.52 -9.53 -23.21
CA PRO A 61 44.83 -10.75 -23.62
C PRO A 61 43.80 -11.23 -22.57
N PRO A 62 42.61 -11.69 -22.98
CA PRO A 62 42.10 -11.86 -24.35
C PRO A 62 41.39 -10.61 -24.96
N GLY A 63 41.63 -9.40 -24.45
CA GLY A 63 41.02 -8.19 -24.99
C GLY A 63 41.66 -6.89 -24.51
N TYR A 64 40.88 -6.06 -23.81
CA TYR A 64 41.29 -4.72 -23.44
C TYR A 64 40.99 -4.43 -21.97
N LEU A 65 41.85 -3.62 -21.36
CA LEU A 65 41.75 -3.18 -19.97
C LEU A 65 41.78 -1.66 -19.95
N LEU A 66 40.70 -1.03 -19.48
CA LEU A 66 40.71 0.39 -19.14
C LEU A 66 41.09 0.55 -17.68
N ARG A 67 42.34 0.97 -17.42
CA ARG A 67 42.78 1.33 -16.08
C ARG A 67 42.43 2.78 -15.83
N VAL A 68 41.74 3.06 -14.74
CA VAL A 68 41.27 4.40 -14.36
C VAL A 68 41.15 4.48 -12.84
N PRO A 69 41.54 5.59 -12.18
CA PRO A 69 41.31 5.75 -10.76
C PRO A 69 39.81 5.65 -10.42
N ALA A 70 39.49 4.92 -9.36
CA ALA A 70 38.10 4.72 -8.93
C ALA A 70 37.36 6.04 -8.65
N LYS A 71 38.08 7.08 -8.21
CA LYS A 71 37.55 8.43 -7.96
C LYS A 71 37.05 9.15 -9.24
N ASP A 72 37.59 8.76 -10.40
CA ASP A 72 37.29 9.40 -11.68
C ASP A 72 36.12 8.71 -12.41
N VAL A 73 35.59 7.62 -11.84
CA VAL A 73 34.41 6.91 -12.35
C VAL A 73 33.29 7.03 -11.33
N ASP A 74 32.22 7.72 -11.71
CA ASP A 74 31.03 7.92 -10.89
C ASP A 74 30.43 6.60 -10.36
N LEU A 75 30.38 5.55 -11.19
CA LEU A 75 29.94 4.21 -10.80
C LEU A 75 30.81 3.62 -9.68
N SER A 76 32.12 3.79 -9.74
CA SER A 76 33.04 3.31 -8.70
C SER A 76 32.84 4.08 -7.40
N CYS A 77 32.71 5.41 -7.48
CA CYS A 77 32.35 6.24 -6.33
C CYS A 77 31.00 5.85 -5.72
N PHE A 78 29.99 5.60 -6.55
CA PHE A 78 28.66 5.16 -6.16
C PHE A 78 28.73 3.83 -5.39
N GLN A 79 29.42 2.83 -5.94
CA GLN A 79 29.59 1.51 -5.31
C GLN A 79 30.29 1.60 -3.95
N GLN A 80 31.33 2.43 -3.83
CA GLN A 80 32.04 2.63 -2.57
C GLN A 80 31.16 3.30 -1.50
N LEU A 81 30.43 4.35 -1.87
CA LEU A 81 29.50 5.04 -0.97
C LEU A 81 28.33 4.13 -0.54
N ALA A 82 27.78 3.35 -1.48
CA ALA A 82 26.75 2.35 -1.19
C ALA A 82 27.24 1.28 -0.21
N ALA A 83 28.45 0.74 -0.43
CA ALA A 83 29.06 -0.24 0.47
C ALA A 83 29.33 0.33 1.87
N ALA A 84 29.82 1.56 1.94
CA ALA A 84 30.01 2.26 3.22
C ALA A 84 28.68 2.47 3.95
N GLY A 85 27.64 2.87 3.23
CA GLY A 85 26.28 3.02 3.74
C GLY A 85 25.70 1.74 4.32
N ARG A 86 25.78 0.63 3.58
CA ARG A 86 25.34 -0.69 4.07
C ARG A 86 26.13 -1.19 5.26
N THR A 87 27.44 -0.95 5.28
CA THR A 87 28.28 -1.30 6.44
C THR A 87 27.86 -0.53 7.68
N ALA A 88 27.46 0.74 7.52
CA ALA A 88 26.92 1.55 8.61
C ALA A 88 25.52 1.09 9.04
N LEU A 89 24.63 0.72 8.12
CA LEU A 89 23.32 0.13 8.42
C LEU A 89 23.46 -1.14 9.26
N ALA A 90 24.33 -2.07 8.84
CA ALA A 90 24.57 -3.33 9.54
C ALA A 90 25.08 -3.13 10.98
N LYS A 91 25.66 -1.96 11.28
CA LYS A 91 26.15 -1.57 12.61
C LYS A 91 25.13 -0.74 13.41
N GLY A 92 23.92 -0.49 12.88
CA GLY A 92 22.92 0.40 13.47
C GLY A 92 23.30 1.88 13.42
N ALA A 93 24.35 2.25 12.68
CA ALA A 93 24.80 3.63 12.53
C ALA A 93 23.99 4.33 11.43
N HIS A 94 22.70 4.57 11.70
CA HIS A 94 21.73 5.03 10.69
C HIS A 94 22.06 6.41 10.09
N GLU A 95 22.60 7.35 10.87
CA GLU A 95 22.95 8.68 10.36
C GLU A 95 24.17 8.68 9.42
N PRO A 96 25.31 8.04 9.76
CA PRO A 96 26.38 7.81 8.80
C PRO A 96 25.93 7.04 7.56
N ALA A 97 25.05 6.04 7.73
CA ALA A 97 24.50 5.27 6.62
C ALA A 97 23.71 6.17 5.65
N GLN A 98 22.74 6.92 6.18
CA GLN A 98 21.91 7.84 5.41
C GLN A 98 22.77 8.85 4.63
N LYS A 99 23.79 9.43 5.27
CA LYS A 99 24.67 10.40 4.63
C LYS A 99 25.43 9.80 3.44
N ALA A 100 25.98 8.59 3.61
CA ALA A 100 26.70 7.89 2.56
C ALA A 100 25.77 7.47 1.41
N LEU A 101 24.59 6.93 1.71
CA LEU A 101 23.62 6.47 0.71
C LEU A 101 23.05 7.64 -0.10
N ARG A 102 22.66 8.75 0.55
CA ARG A 102 22.25 9.97 -0.16
C ARG A 102 23.39 10.55 -1.02
N ALA A 103 24.64 10.43 -0.58
CA ALA A 103 25.79 10.84 -1.39
C ALA A 103 25.96 9.95 -2.63
N ALA A 104 25.78 8.64 -2.50
CA ALA A 104 25.76 7.73 -3.65
C ALA A 104 24.65 8.12 -4.63
N LEU A 105 23.40 8.27 -4.15
CA LEU A 105 22.25 8.59 -4.99
C LEU A 105 22.38 9.92 -5.75
N ARG A 106 23.14 10.89 -5.25
CA ARG A 106 23.45 12.14 -5.98
C ARG A 106 24.35 11.94 -7.21
N LEU A 107 25.09 10.84 -7.27
CA LEU A 107 25.91 10.47 -8.44
C LEU A 107 25.06 9.81 -9.53
N ALA A 108 24.00 9.09 -9.15
CA ALA A 108 23.07 8.45 -10.07
C ALA A 108 22.07 9.47 -10.63
N LYS A 109 22.51 10.28 -11.60
CA LYS A 109 21.70 11.33 -12.23
C LYS A 109 20.95 10.77 -13.44
N GLY A 110 19.64 10.56 -13.30
CA GLY A 110 18.78 10.13 -14.39
C GLY A 110 19.03 8.68 -14.85
N PRO A 111 18.50 8.30 -16.03
CA PRO A 111 18.68 6.96 -16.59
C PRO A 111 20.14 6.64 -16.88
N ILE A 112 20.56 5.39 -16.62
CA ILE A 112 21.94 4.97 -16.75
C ILE A 112 22.29 4.84 -18.24
N LEU A 113 23.32 5.56 -18.69
CA LEU A 113 23.74 5.57 -20.10
C LEU A 113 22.58 5.89 -21.07
N ALA A 114 21.73 6.87 -20.70
CA ALA A 114 20.52 7.24 -21.44
C ALA A 114 20.71 7.34 -22.97
N GLU A 115 21.78 8.01 -23.41
CA GLU A 115 22.11 8.17 -24.85
C GLU A 115 22.27 6.83 -25.57
N LEU A 116 22.89 5.83 -24.92
CA LEU A 116 23.06 4.50 -25.51
C LEU A 116 21.75 3.71 -25.51
N VAL A 117 20.95 3.83 -24.45
CA VAL A 117 19.64 3.18 -24.38
C VAL A 117 18.71 3.72 -25.47
N GLU A 118 18.72 5.04 -25.73
CA GLU A 118 17.98 5.67 -26.83
C GLU A 118 18.44 5.18 -28.21
N GLU A 119 19.72 4.84 -28.38
CA GLU A 119 20.25 4.20 -29.60
C GLU A 119 19.93 2.70 -29.70
N GLY A 120 19.19 2.14 -28.74
CA GLY A 120 18.75 0.74 -28.75
C GLY A 120 19.71 -0.23 -28.07
N VAL A 121 20.69 0.26 -27.31
CA VAL A 121 21.58 -0.58 -26.50
C VAL A 121 20.84 -1.17 -25.31
N ASN A 122 20.85 -2.50 -25.18
CA ASN A 122 20.14 -3.25 -24.16
C ASN A 122 21.07 -4.16 -23.33
N TRP A 123 22.22 -3.63 -22.91
CA TRP A 123 23.20 -4.40 -22.15
C TRP A 123 22.63 -4.83 -20.78
N PRO A 124 22.77 -6.11 -20.38
CA PRO A 124 22.33 -6.59 -19.06
C PRO A 124 22.94 -5.83 -17.89
N GLU A 125 24.15 -5.26 -18.07
CA GLU A 125 24.83 -4.44 -17.09
C GLU A 125 24.06 -3.16 -16.75
N ILE A 126 23.33 -2.57 -17.71
CA ILE A 126 22.53 -1.36 -17.49
C ILE A 126 21.38 -1.70 -16.53
N GLU A 127 20.62 -2.75 -16.84
CA GLU A 127 19.52 -3.24 -16.01
C GLU A 127 19.99 -3.63 -14.59
N ALA A 128 21.14 -4.33 -14.51
CA ALA A 128 21.73 -4.69 -13.22
C ALA A 128 22.11 -3.45 -12.39
N LEU A 129 22.60 -2.38 -13.03
CA LEU A 129 22.92 -1.13 -12.36
C LEU A 129 21.68 -0.34 -11.95
N GLU A 130 20.63 -0.32 -12.76
CA GLU A 130 19.35 0.31 -12.41
C GLU A 130 18.76 -0.38 -11.17
N ASN A 131 18.74 -1.71 -11.16
CA ASN A 131 18.35 -2.50 -9.99
C ASN A 131 19.24 -2.22 -8.77
N PHE A 132 20.54 -2.03 -8.97
CA PHE A 132 21.46 -1.67 -7.90
C PHE A 132 21.17 -0.28 -7.32
N VAL A 133 20.83 0.70 -8.15
CA VAL A 133 20.40 2.04 -7.71
C VAL A 133 19.11 1.95 -6.89
N LEU A 134 18.14 1.14 -7.33
CA LEU A 134 16.90 0.91 -6.57
C LEU A 134 17.19 0.29 -5.20
N ASN A 135 18.06 -0.71 -5.12
CA ASN A 135 18.45 -1.31 -3.83
C ASN A 135 19.11 -0.29 -2.89
N VAL A 136 19.92 0.63 -3.42
CA VAL A 136 20.54 1.71 -2.63
C VAL A 136 19.50 2.73 -2.15
N ARG A 137 18.42 2.99 -2.93
CA ARG A 137 17.29 3.80 -2.46
C ARG A 137 16.56 3.13 -1.31
N GLU A 138 16.25 1.84 -1.42
CA GLU A 138 15.65 1.06 -0.33
C GLU A 138 16.53 1.05 0.93
N ASP A 139 17.85 0.89 0.79
CA ASP A 139 18.78 1.00 1.93
C ASP A 139 18.72 2.41 2.56
N CYS A 140 18.61 3.46 1.74
CA CYS A 140 18.51 4.83 2.23
C CYS A 140 17.21 5.05 3.00
N PHE A 141 16.10 4.52 2.49
CA PHE A 141 14.79 4.56 3.12
C PHE A 141 14.77 3.84 4.47
N GLU A 142 15.44 2.68 4.57
CA GLU A 142 15.62 1.98 5.83
C GLU A 142 16.32 2.87 6.88
N ALA A 143 17.40 3.54 6.49
CA ALA A 143 18.13 4.47 7.36
C ALA A 143 17.24 5.64 7.80
N GLU A 144 16.48 6.25 6.88
CA GLU A 144 15.62 7.41 7.15
C GLU A 144 14.44 7.04 8.05
N LEU A 145 13.82 5.88 7.83
CA LEU A 145 12.77 5.34 8.69
C LEU A 145 13.29 5.05 10.10
N ALA A 146 14.50 4.49 10.23
CA ALA A 146 15.12 4.23 11.53
C ALA A 146 15.47 5.54 12.29
N LEU A 147 15.78 6.61 11.57
CA LEU A 147 15.98 7.96 12.14
C LEU A 147 14.68 8.70 12.45
N GLY A 148 13.52 8.10 12.18
CA GLY A 148 12.21 8.73 12.38
C GLY A 148 11.87 9.81 11.36
N ARG A 149 12.59 9.88 10.23
CA ARG A 149 12.38 10.86 9.16
C ARG A 149 11.35 10.40 8.12
N HIS A 150 10.35 9.61 8.56
CA HIS A 150 9.36 8.97 7.70
C HIS A 150 8.58 9.96 6.82
N ARG A 151 8.23 11.16 7.34
CA ARG A 151 7.54 12.19 6.55
C ARG A 151 8.38 12.76 5.42
N ALA A 152 9.69 12.85 5.60
CA ALA A 152 10.59 13.48 4.64
C ALA A 152 10.85 12.61 3.40
N VAL A 153 10.62 11.30 3.51
CA VAL A 153 10.89 10.33 2.44
C VAL A 153 9.62 9.67 1.88
N LEU A 154 8.44 10.04 2.40
CA LEU A 154 7.19 9.38 2.04
C LEU A 154 6.82 9.59 0.57
N GLU A 155 6.91 10.83 0.08
CA GLU A 155 6.63 11.18 -1.33
C GLU A 155 7.60 10.45 -2.27
N GLU A 156 8.90 10.44 -1.93
CA GLU A 156 9.92 9.71 -2.70
C GLU A 156 9.66 8.19 -2.75
N MET A 157 9.14 7.60 -1.66
CA MET A 157 8.74 6.19 -1.62
C MET A 157 7.46 5.94 -2.44
N GLU A 158 6.47 6.83 -2.38
CA GLU A 158 5.22 6.74 -3.14
C GLU A 158 5.53 6.78 -4.65
N ASP A 159 6.34 7.74 -5.11
CA ASP A 159 6.78 7.84 -6.50
C ASP A 159 7.54 6.59 -6.97
N LEU A 160 8.46 6.10 -6.13
CA LEU A 160 9.24 4.91 -6.48
C LEU A 160 8.38 3.64 -6.52
N HIS A 161 7.38 3.54 -5.64
CA HIS A 161 6.45 2.42 -5.60
C HIS A 161 5.54 2.40 -6.84
N LEU A 162 5.10 3.57 -7.32
CA LEU A 162 4.33 3.67 -8.56
C LEU A 162 5.13 3.14 -9.77
N ALA A 163 6.43 3.41 -9.81
CA ALA A 163 7.31 2.91 -10.87
C ALA A 163 7.67 1.42 -10.73
N HIS A 164 7.74 0.91 -9.48
CA HIS A 164 8.19 -0.46 -9.19
C HIS A 164 7.28 -1.16 -8.16
N PRO A 165 6.00 -1.42 -8.49
CA PRO A 165 5.01 -1.89 -7.53
C PRO A 165 5.25 -3.33 -7.05
N SER A 166 5.98 -4.15 -7.83
CA SER A 166 6.33 -5.54 -7.50
C SER A 166 7.48 -5.67 -6.49
N ARG A 167 8.15 -4.57 -6.12
CA ARG A 167 9.22 -4.61 -5.11
C ARG A 167 8.63 -4.65 -3.70
N GLU A 168 8.60 -5.86 -3.15
CA GLU A 168 8.03 -6.15 -1.82
C GLU A 168 8.75 -5.39 -0.69
N ARG A 169 10.08 -5.26 -0.74
CA ARG A 169 10.85 -4.51 0.28
C ARG A 169 10.46 -3.03 0.30
N LEU A 170 10.42 -2.38 -0.87
CA LEU A 170 9.97 -1.00 -1.01
C LEU A 170 8.54 -0.82 -0.50
N SER A 171 7.68 -1.78 -0.82
CA SER A 171 6.29 -1.81 -0.37
C SER A 171 6.17 -1.88 1.15
N ALA A 172 6.95 -2.74 1.80
CA ALA A 172 6.98 -2.84 3.26
C ALA A 172 7.46 -1.53 3.91
N GLN A 173 8.48 -0.90 3.34
CA GLN A 173 9.00 0.40 3.79
C GLN A 173 7.96 1.51 3.67
N LEU A 174 7.23 1.57 2.55
CA LEU A 174 6.16 2.54 2.34
C LEU A 174 4.98 2.27 3.30
N MET A 175 4.57 1.01 3.49
CA MET A 175 3.55 0.64 4.47
C MET A 175 3.93 1.10 5.89
N LEU A 176 5.19 0.88 6.30
CA LEU A 176 5.70 1.33 7.60
C LEU A 176 5.74 2.87 7.70
N GLY A 177 6.17 3.55 6.64
CA GLY A 177 6.19 5.01 6.56
C GLY A 177 4.80 5.61 6.68
N LEU A 178 3.83 5.09 5.93
CA LEU A 178 2.41 5.47 5.99
C LEU A 178 1.84 5.26 7.40
N TYR A 179 2.06 4.09 7.98
CA TYR A 179 1.61 3.77 9.34
C TYR A 179 2.19 4.76 10.37
N ARG A 180 3.51 5.02 10.33
CA ARG A 180 4.17 5.99 11.23
C ARG A 180 3.70 7.43 11.02
N CYS A 181 3.19 7.77 9.83
CA CYS A 181 2.54 9.04 9.57
C CYS A 181 1.10 9.14 10.09
N GLY A 182 0.54 8.07 10.69
CA GLY A 182 -0.86 7.99 11.10
C GLY A 182 -1.81 7.62 9.96
N ARG A 183 -1.29 7.20 8.80
CA ARG A 183 -2.06 6.81 7.61
C ARG A 183 -2.24 5.27 7.58
N GLN A 184 -2.80 4.71 8.65
CA GLN A 184 -2.96 3.25 8.81
C GLN A 184 -3.81 2.62 7.69
N LEU A 185 -4.93 3.27 7.32
CA LEU A 185 -5.80 2.79 6.24
C LEU A 185 -5.05 2.71 4.91
N ASP A 186 -4.23 3.71 4.60
CA ASP A 186 -3.43 3.75 3.37
C ASP A 186 -2.40 2.62 3.36
N ALA A 187 -1.74 2.36 4.49
CA ALA A 187 -0.80 1.23 4.63
C ALA A 187 -1.47 -0.14 4.41
N LEU A 188 -2.67 -0.35 4.95
CA LEU A 188 -3.42 -1.60 4.74
C LEU A 188 -4.01 -1.70 3.33
N THR A 189 -4.41 -0.58 2.73
CA THR A 189 -4.87 -0.53 1.33
C THR A 189 -3.74 -0.88 0.37
N LEU A 190 -2.54 -0.36 0.64
CA LEU A 190 -1.33 -0.68 -0.10
C LEU A 190 -1.05 -2.19 -0.08
N TYR A 191 -1.08 -2.84 1.09
CA TYR A 191 -0.94 -4.30 1.19
C TYR A 191 -1.94 -5.05 0.29
N GLN A 192 -3.22 -4.67 0.31
CA GLN A 192 -4.23 -5.35 -0.52
C GLN A 192 -3.96 -5.18 -2.02
N ARG A 193 -3.49 -4.01 -2.44
CA ARG A 193 -3.10 -3.75 -3.84
C ARG A 193 -1.92 -4.63 -4.26
N ILE A 194 -0.88 -4.72 -3.44
CA ILE A 194 0.29 -5.57 -3.73
C ILE A 194 -0.10 -7.04 -3.75
N ARG A 195 -0.95 -7.47 -2.82
CA ARG A 195 -1.46 -8.84 -2.80
C ARG A 195 -2.24 -9.19 -4.06
N ALA A 196 -3.10 -8.29 -4.52
CA ALA A 196 -3.82 -8.48 -5.78
C ALA A 196 -2.84 -8.56 -6.95
N LEU A 197 -1.89 -7.61 -7.05
CA LEU A 197 -0.87 -7.59 -8.10
C LEU A 197 -0.03 -8.87 -8.13
N LEU A 198 0.47 -9.35 -6.99
CA LEU A 198 1.28 -10.57 -6.92
C LEU A 198 0.47 -11.82 -7.30
N ASN A 199 -0.81 -11.87 -6.92
CA ASN A 199 -1.69 -12.99 -7.23
C ASN A 199 -2.09 -12.99 -8.71
N ASP A 200 -2.54 -11.85 -9.22
CA ASP A 200 -3.07 -11.70 -10.57
C ASP A 200 -1.96 -11.82 -11.64
N ASP A 201 -0.82 -11.15 -11.43
CA ASP A 201 0.26 -11.10 -12.44
C ASP A 201 1.25 -12.29 -12.32
N PHE A 202 1.43 -12.84 -11.11
CA PHE A 202 2.47 -13.85 -10.85
C PHE A 202 1.96 -15.14 -10.19
N GLY A 203 0.71 -15.19 -9.72
CA GLY A 203 0.19 -16.34 -8.97
C GLY A 203 0.88 -16.53 -7.61
N LEU A 204 1.48 -15.47 -7.06
CA LEU A 204 2.25 -15.50 -5.82
C LEU A 204 1.47 -14.83 -4.68
N GLU A 205 1.72 -15.30 -3.45
CA GLU A 205 1.25 -14.62 -2.24
C GLU A 205 2.38 -13.73 -1.69
N PRO A 206 2.05 -12.62 -0.99
CA PRO A 206 3.06 -11.75 -0.37
C PRO A 206 4.01 -12.53 0.55
N GLY A 207 5.26 -12.09 0.59
CA GLY A 207 6.29 -12.62 1.48
C GLY A 207 5.97 -12.45 2.96
N GLU A 208 6.69 -13.20 3.79
CA GLU A 208 6.45 -13.26 5.24
C GLU A 208 6.65 -11.90 5.93
N GLU A 209 7.59 -11.09 5.44
CA GLU A 209 7.85 -9.75 5.97
C GLU A 209 6.63 -8.82 5.80
N LEU A 210 6.02 -8.81 4.61
CA LEU A 210 4.80 -8.04 4.32
C LEU A 210 3.60 -8.54 5.11
N LYS A 211 3.42 -9.86 5.22
CA LYS A 211 2.36 -10.49 6.03
C LYS A 211 2.50 -10.16 7.52
N SER A 212 3.73 -10.23 8.03
CA SER A 212 4.05 -9.88 9.42
C SER A 212 3.78 -8.41 9.70
N LEU A 213 4.20 -7.52 8.79
CA LEU A 213 3.95 -6.10 8.90
C LEU A 213 2.45 -5.78 8.86
N GLN A 214 1.67 -6.42 7.98
CA GLN A 214 0.22 -6.27 7.95
C GLN A 214 -0.39 -6.63 9.30
N THR A 215 -0.04 -7.79 9.85
CA THR A 215 -0.50 -8.25 11.17
C THR A 215 -0.15 -7.23 12.25
N ALA A 216 1.12 -6.80 12.30
CA ALA A 216 1.60 -5.83 13.27
C ALA A 216 0.88 -4.47 13.18
N ILE A 217 0.56 -4.01 11.97
CA ILE A 217 -0.23 -2.79 11.75
C ILE A 217 -1.67 -2.97 12.24
N ILE A 218 -2.30 -4.11 11.98
CA ILE A 218 -3.66 -4.43 12.44
C ILE A 218 -3.72 -4.47 13.97
N THR A 219 -2.72 -5.09 14.61
CA THR A 219 -2.64 -5.19 16.08
C THR A 219 -2.07 -3.95 16.75
N GLN A 220 -1.72 -2.92 15.97
CA GLN A 220 -1.06 -1.69 16.42
C GLN A 220 0.14 -1.97 17.33
N ASP A 221 1.03 -2.87 16.88
CA ASP A 221 2.20 -3.29 17.65
C ASP A 221 3.05 -2.07 18.05
N PRO A 222 3.27 -1.83 19.36
CA PRO A 222 4.11 -0.74 19.86
C PRO A 222 5.54 -0.73 19.28
N GLY A 223 6.05 -1.89 18.83
CA GLY A 223 7.34 -2.04 18.15
C GLY A 223 7.41 -1.33 16.80
N LEU A 224 6.28 -1.06 16.14
CA LEU A 224 6.24 -0.30 14.88
C LEU A 224 6.42 1.20 15.10
N THR A 225 5.95 1.73 16.24
CA THR A 225 6.05 3.15 16.60
C THR A 225 7.32 3.46 17.38
N ARG A 226 7.87 2.50 18.13
CA ARG A 226 9.20 2.66 18.71
C ARG A 226 10.24 2.68 17.60
N LEU A 227 10.90 3.82 17.45
CA LEU A 227 12.22 3.84 16.83
C LEU A 227 13.06 2.81 17.59
N PRO A 228 13.83 1.94 16.91
CA PRO A 228 14.68 0.98 17.59
C PRO A 228 15.79 1.75 18.32
N VAL A 229 15.51 2.20 19.54
CA VAL A 229 16.55 2.36 20.54
C VAL A 229 16.97 0.93 20.84
N MET A 230 18.17 0.59 20.41
CA MET A 230 18.78 -0.72 20.52
C MET A 230 18.41 -1.37 21.86
N SER A 231 17.57 -2.40 21.80
CA SER A 231 17.45 -3.36 22.88
C SER A 231 18.70 -4.24 22.82
N GLN A 232 19.75 -3.82 23.52
CA GLN A 232 20.88 -4.70 23.79
C GLN A 232 20.43 -5.80 24.73
N THR A 233 20.58 -7.04 24.29
CA THR A 233 20.36 -8.25 25.05
C THR A 233 21.31 -8.32 26.25
N ALA A 234 20.71 -8.45 27.44
CA ALA A 234 21.21 -9.10 28.65
C ALA A 234 22.68 -8.87 29.10
N HIS A 235 22.85 -8.03 30.12
CA HIS A 235 23.81 -8.34 31.18
C HIS A 235 23.16 -8.19 32.56
N ARG A 236 23.25 -9.26 33.36
CA ARG A 236 22.88 -9.31 34.78
C ARG A 236 23.59 -8.22 35.56
N ALA A 237 22.85 -7.39 36.30
CA ALA A 237 23.30 -6.82 37.56
C ALA A 237 22.09 -6.52 38.46
N SER A 238 22.18 -6.98 39.71
CA SER A 238 21.19 -6.86 40.78
C SER A 238 21.13 -5.43 41.37
N PRO A 239 20.10 -5.11 42.18
CA PRO A 239 19.67 -3.74 42.45
C PRO A 239 20.46 -3.12 43.61
N ARG A 240 20.81 -1.84 43.47
CA ARG A 240 20.98 -0.95 44.63
C ARG A 240 20.97 0.52 44.20
N ASP A 241 20.04 1.24 44.83
CA ASP A 241 20.00 2.66 45.19
C ASP A 241 20.88 3.62 44.39
N LEU A 242 20.25 4.62 43.78
CA LEU A 242 20.57 6.05 43.98
C LEU A 242 19.59 6.94 43.19
N LEU A 243 18.65 7.52 43.94
CA LEU A 243 18.13 8.90 43.85
C LEU A 243 17.85 9.52 42.46
N LEU A 244 16.54 9.67 42.20
CA LEU A 244 15.98 10.60 41.21
C LEU A 244 16.29 12.07 41.57
N PRO A 245 16.52 12.93 40.56
CA PRO A 245 16.03 14.29 40.59
C PRO A 245 15.02 14.56 39.47
N SER A 246 13.80 14.88 39.93
CA SER A 246 12.86 15.91 39.46
C SER A 246 12.62 16.15 37.97
N ALA A 247 11.34 15.96 37.63
CA ALA A 247 10.61 16.28 36.41
C ALA A 247 10.97 17.60 35.69
N ALA A 248 11.10 17.50 34.37
CA ALA A 248 10.70 18.57 33.46
C ALA A 248 9.41 18.14 32.73
N ALA A 249 8.39 18.98 32.81
CA ALA A 249 7.01 18.71 32.38
C ALA A 249 6.86 18.47 30.86
N PRO A 250 5.94 17.59 30.41
CA PRO A 250 5.56 17.52 29.01
C PRO A 250 4.75 18.76 28.63
N GLN A 251 5.14 19.41 27.53
CA GLN A 251 4.41 20.53 26.95
C GLN A 251 3.01 20.07 26.48
N ARG A 252 1.99 20.85 26.85
CA ARG A 252 0.57 20.66 26.54
C ARG A 252 0.34 20.44 25.04
N VAL A 253 -0.18 19.26 24.70
CA VAL A 253 -0.93 19.04 23.45
C VAL A 253 -2.26 19.78 23.59
N LEU A 254 -2.60 20.62 22.61
CA LEU A 254 -3.88 21.31 22.52
C LEU A 254 -5.01 20.26 22.40
N THR A 255 -5.64 19.93 23.53
CA THR A 255 -6.93 19.25 23.60
C THR A 255 -8.01 20.20 23.11
N ALA A 256 -8.33 20.15 21.82
CA ALA A 256 -9.72 20.36 21.43
C ALA A 256 -10.48 19.12 21.92
N GLU A 257 -11.37 19.28 22.89
CA GLU A 257 -12.27 18.22 23.36
C GLU A 257 -13.03 17.68 22.16
N ARG A 258 -12.58 16.54 21.64
CA ARG A 258 -13.27 15.79 20.60
C ARG A 258 -14.12 14.76 21.31
N GLU A 259 -15.40 15.07 21.50
CA GLU A 259 -16.33 14.16 22.17
C GLU A 259 -16.59 12.95 21.25
N ALA A 260 -16.48 11.76 21.82
CA ALA A 260 -16.92 10.55 21.14
C ALA A 260 -18.44 10.50 21.22
N GLU A 261 -19.09 10.20 20.10
CA GLU A 261 -20.54 10.19 20.03
C GLU A 261 -21.07 8.82 19.61
N PRO A 262 -22.25 8.41 20.14
CA PRO A 262 -22.88 7.15 19.79
C PRO A 262 -23.32 7.20 18.33
N VAL A 263 -22.84 6.24 17.55
CA VAL A 263 -23.12 6.13 16.13
C VAL A 263 -23.39 4.68 15.75
N SER A 264 -24.27 4.49 14.77
CA SER A 264 -24.44 3.22 14.06
C SER A 264 -23.91 3.34 12.64
N VAL A 265 -23.18 2.34 12.17
CA VAL A 265 -22.65 2.27 10.82
C VAL A 265 -23.30 1.10 10.11
N VAL A 266 -23.87 1.37 8.92
CA VAL A 266 -24.29 0.33 7.99
C VAL A 266 -23.26 0.28 6.86
N MET A 267 -22.67 -0.88 6.64
CA MET A 267 -21.72 -1.15 5.55
C MET A 267 -22.28 -2.23 4.64
N VAL A 268 -22.25 -1.98 3.34
CA VAL A 268 -22.78 -2.85 2.30
C VAL A 268 -21.68 -3.10 1.29
N ARG A 269 -21.36 -4.38 1.04
CA ARG A 269 -20.54 -4.78 -0.10
C ARG A 269 -21.41 -5.45 -1.14
N THR A 270 -21.32 -4.98 -2.38
CA THR A 270 -22.17 -5.43 -3.48
C THR A 270 -21.36 -6.24 -4.48
N GLU A 271 -21.81 -7.46 -4.79
CA GLU A 271 -21.27 -8.26 -5.89
C GLU A 271 -22.28 -8.29 -7.04
N VAL A 272 -21.85 -7.82 -8.22
CA VAL A 272 -22.64 -7.89 -9.44
C VAL A 272 -22.16 -9.08 -10.27
N ARG A 273 -23.06 -9.99 -10.65
CA ARG A 273 -22.74 -11.12 -11.53
C ARG A 273 -23.68 -11.14 -12.73
N CYS A 274 -23.10 -11.14 -13.93
CA CYS A 274 -23.86 -11.38 -15.16
C CYS A 274 -24.24 -12.86 -15.25
N LEU A 275 -25.49 -13.14 -15.61
CA LEU A 275 -26.01 -14.50 -15.81
C LEU A 275 -25.89 -14.97 -17.26
N ASP A 276 -25.69 -14.03 -18.19
CA ASP A 276 -25.69 -14.27 -19.63
C ASP A 276 -24.27 -14.18 -20.23
N GLY A 277 -23.25 -14.63 -19.49
CA GLY A 277 -21.83 -14.67 -19.91
C GLY A 277 -20.97 -13.54 -19.33
N GLU A 278 -19.75 -13.35 -19.86
CA GLU A 278 -18.90 -12.22 -19.46
C GLU A 278 -19.39 -10.92 -20.11
N PRO A 279 -19.79 -9.91 -19.32
CA PRO A 279 -20.22 -8.60 -19.81
C PRO A 279 -19.02 -7.72 -20.15
N ALA A 280 -19.23 -6.67 -20.95
CA ALA A 280 -18.22 -5.63 -21.11
C ALA A 280 -18.01 -4.88 -19.76
N PRO A 281 -16.81 -4.32 -19.51
CA PRO A 281 -16.55 -3.55 -18.30
C PRO A 281 -17.54 -2.39 -18.08
N GLU A 282 -17.95 -1.74 -19.17
CA GLU A 282 -18.91 -0.61 -19.16
C GLU A 282 -20.31 -1.06 -18.72
N GLU A 283 -20.81 -2.20 -19.22
CA GLU A 283 -22.12 -2.77 -18.85
C GLU A 283 -22.17 -3.15 -17.36
N SER A 284 -21.07 -3.73 -16.85
CA SER A 284 -20.95 -4.05 -15.41
C SER A 284 -20.91 -2.80 -14.54
N ALA A 285 -20.25 -1.73 -15.01
CA ALA A 285 -20.14 -0.48 -14.30
C ALA A 285 -21.52 0.20 -14.15
N ASP A 286 -22.37 0.19 -15.18
CA ASP A 286 -23.72 0.77 -15.13
C ASP A 286 -24.63 0.04 -14.13
N VAL A 287 -24.56 -1.29 -14.09
CA VAL A 287 -25.30 -2.10 -13.12
C VAL A 287 -24.80 -1.87 -11.70
N ALA A 288 -23.48 -1.78 -11.51
CA ALA A 288 -22.87 -1.46 -10.21
C ALA A 288 -23.26 -0.05 -9.74
N GLN A 289 -23.29 0.93 -10.65
CA GLN A 289 -23.71 2.30 -10.36
C GLN A 289 -25.19 2.38 -10.01
N THR A 290 -26.04 1.61 -10.70
CA THR A 290 -27.47 1.49 -10.39
C THR A 290 -27.69 0.91 -9.00
N ALA A 291 -26.97 -0.17 -8.66
CA ALA A 291 -27.02 -0.77 -7.34
C ALA A 291 -26.53 0.20 -6.25
N SER A 292 -25.42 0.89 -6.47
CA SER A 292 -24.91 1.93 -5.57
C SER A 292 -25.94 3.04 -5.33
N THR A 293 -26.61 3.51 -6.39
CA THR A 293 -27.65 4.54 -6.30
C THR A 293 -28.85 4.08 -5.47
N ALA A 294 -29.29 2.83 -5.63
CA ALA A 294 -30.36 2.26 -4.82
C ALA A 294 -29.97 2.15 -3.34
N ILE A 295 -28.74 1.74 -3.03
CA ILE A 295 -28.22 1.69 -1.65
C ILE A 295 -28.23 3.09 -1.02
N HIS A 296 -27.74 4.10 -1.73
CA HIS A 296 -27.75 5.48 -1.25
C HIS A 296 -29.16 5.98 -0.92
N ARG A 297 -30.16 5.68 -1.77
CA ARG A 297 -31.55 6.06 -1.50
C ARG A 297 -32.08 5.44 -0.21
N GLU A 298 -31.76 4.18 0.07
CA GLU A 298 -32.19 3.55 1.33
C GLU A 298 -31.44 4.12 2.55
N PHE A 299 -30.16 4.48 2.41
CA PHE A 299 -29.45 5.21 3.47
C PHE A 299 -30.09 6.57 3.75
N GLU A 300 -30.44 7.34 2.72
CA GLU A 300 -31.10 8.64 2.87
C GLU A 300 -32.49 8.51 3.50
N ARG A 301 -33.28 7.49 3.12
CA ARG A 301 -34.60 7.22 3.73
C ARG A 301 -34.51 6.91 5.22
N GLY A 302 -33.47 6.20 5.64
CA GLY A 302 -33.18 5.96 7.06
C GLY A 302 -32.60 7.18 7.79
N SER A 303 -32.49 8.34 7.12
CA SER A 303 -31.77 9.53 7.60
C SER A 303 -30.33 9.21 8.04
N GLY A 304 -29.64 8.38 7.26
CA GLY A 304 -28.20 8.24 7.29
C GLY A 304 -27.55 9.52 6.79
N GLU A 305 -26.65 10.08 7.58
CA GLU A 305 -26.19 11.47 7.40
C GLU A 305 -25.10 11.58 6.33
N ILE A 306 -24.32 10.52 6.12
CA ILE A 306 -23.09 10.58 5.30
C ILE A 306 -22.92 9.25 4.59
N SER A 307 -23.19 9.25 3.28
CA SER A 307 -22.94 8.10 2.42
C SER A 307 -21.65 8.29 1.65
N LEU A 308 -20.77 7.30 1.72
CA LEU A 308 -19.59 7.21 0.86
C LEU A 308 -19.60 5.85 0.17
N SER A 309 -19.27 5.84 -1.12
CA SER A 309 -18.98 4.62 -1.87
C SER A 309 -17.56 4.62 -2.41
N VAL A 310 -16.87 3.50 -2.21
CA VAL A 310 -15.54 3.23 -2.73
C VAL A 310 -15.59 1.86 -3.40
N GLY A 311 -15.65 1.87 -4.74
CA GLY A 311 -15.87 0.64 -5.52
C GLY A 311 -17.18 -0.05 -5.13
N GLU A 312 -17.11 -1.34 -4.81
CA GLU A 312 -18.24 -2.19 -4.43
C GLU A 312 -18.74 -1.97 -2.99
N VAL A 313 -18.06 -1.15 -2.19
CA VAL A 313 -18.39 -0.93 -0.78
C VAL A 313 -19.05 0.42 -0.60
N SER A 314 -20.25 0.42 -0.02
CA SER A 314 -21.01 1.61 0.34
C SER A 314 -21.28 1.59 1.85
N PHE A 315 -21.15 2.72 2.54
CA PHE A 315 -21.49 2.79 3.95
C PHE A 315 -22.12 4.12 4.34
N SER A 316 -22.91 4.10 5.41
CA SER A 316 -23.52 5.29 5.99
C SER A 316 -23.50 5.29 7.52
N PHE A 317 -23.47 6.49 8.09
CA PHE A 317 -23.51 6.74 9.54
C PHE A 317 -24.89 7.24 9.96
N PHE A 318 -25.39 6.66 11.05
CA PHE A 318 -26.66 7.00 11.67
C PHE A 318 -26.39 7.50 13.09
N ARG A 319 -26.85 8.72 13.36
CA ARG A 319 -26.66 9.41 14.64
C ARG A 319 -27.96 10.07 15.06
N ASP A 320 -28.12 10.24 16.35
CA ASP A 320 -29.23 11.02 16.90
C ASP A 320 -28.71 12.36 17.42
N THR A 321 -29.39 13.45 17.06
CA THR A 321 -29.10 14.77 17.61
C THR A 321 -29.58 14.91 19.06
N ASP A 322 -30.49 14.05 19.51
CA ASP A 322 -31.13 14.06 20.82
C ASP A 322 -30.71 12.90 21.74
N ARG A 323 -29.75 12.06 21.30
CA ARG A 323 -29.30 10.83 21.99
C ARG A 323 -30.45 9.86 22.33
N SER A 324 -31.55 9.86 21.55
CA SER A 324 -32.71 8.99 21.77
C SER A 324 -32.42 7.49 21.59
N GLY A 325 -31.33 7.12 20.91
CA GLY A 325 -30.98 5.72 20.58
C GLY A 325 -31.70 5.17 19.35
N SER A 326 -32.55 6.00 18.71
CA SER A 326 -33.25 5.71 17.45
C SER A 326 -32.31 5.40 16.29
N HIS A 327 -31.07 5.91 16.34
CA HIS A 327 -30.05 5.68 15.31
C HIS A 327 -29.75 4.18 15.06
N VAL A 328 -29.86 3.32 16.07
CA VAL A 328 -29.65 1.87 15.91
C VAL A 328 -30.79 1.23 15.12
N LYS A 329 -32.03 1.61 15.43
CA LYS A 329 -33.21 1.09 14.73
C LYS A 329 -33.24 1.55 13.28
N ARG A 330 -32.98 2.84 13.02
CA ARG A 330 -32.89 3.38 11.66
C ARG A 330 -31.80 2.71 10.82
N ALA A 331 -30.64 2.42 11.41
CA ALA A 331 -29.58 1.67 10.75
C ALA A 331 -30.03 0.23 10.39
N MET A 332 -30.75 -0.43 11.29
CA MET A 332 -31.28 -1.78 11.06
C MET A 332 -32.41 -1.81 10.01
N ASP A 333 -33.30 -0.81 10.01
CA ASP A 333 -34.35 -0.66 9.01
C ASP A 333 -33.75 -0.43 7.62
N ALA A 334 -32.75 0.45 7.50
CA ALA A 334 -32.03 0.69 6.25
C ALA A 334 -31.30 -0.57 5.75
N ALA A 335 -30.61 -1.29 6.64
CA ALA A 335 -29.95 -2.55 6.31
C ALA A 335 -30.92 -3.62 5.79
N THR A 336 -32.10 -3.73 6.42
CA THR A 336 -33.14 -4.68 6.03
C THR A 336 -33.77 -4.27 4.69
N ALA A 337 -34.05 -2.99 4.49
CA ALA A 337 -34.56 -2.47 3.22
C ALA A 337 -33.59 -2.73 2.05
N ILE A 338 -32.29 -2.50 2.27
CA ILE A 338 -31.24 -2.80 1.28
C ILE A 338 -31.18 -4.30 0.98
N HIS A 339 -31.25 -5.14 2.01
CA HIS A 339 -31.27 -6.59 1.84
C HIS A 339 -32.46 -7.05 0.99
N GLU A 340 -33.65 -6.50 1.25
CA GLU A 340 -34.87 -6.82 0.50
C GLU A 340 -34.84 -6.29 -0.94
N HIS A 341 -34.26 -5.12 -1.16
CA HIS A 341 -34.13 -4.50 -2.48
C HIS A 341 -33.30 -5.38 -3.44
N PHE A 342 -32.22 -6.00 -2.93
CA PHE A 342 -31.34 -6.90 -3.67
C PHE A 342 -31.61 -8.38 -3.38
N GLY A 343 -32.87 -8.74 -3.14
CA GLY A 343 -33.30 -10.14 -3.05
C GLY A 343 -33.06 -10.91 -4.36
N PRO A 344 -33.69 -12.08 -4.58
CA PRO A 344 -33.42 -12.95 -5.74
C PRO A 344 -33.79 -12.35 -7.13
N ALA A 345 -34.15 -11.06 -7.20
CA ALA A 345 -34.47 -10.36 -8.42
C ALA A 345 -33.23 -10.24 -9.33
N SER A 346 -33.42 -10.49 -10.62
CA SER A 346 -32.41 -10.22 -11.64
C SER A 346 -32.62 -8.80 -12.18
N LEU A 347 -31.56 -8.00 -12.20
CA LEU A 347 -31.53 -6.73 -12.94
C LEU A 347 -31.34 -7.02 -14.43
N VAL A 348 -31.85 -6.16 -15.29
CA VAL A 348 -31.63 -6.24 -16.74
C VAL A 348 -30.96 -4.94 -17.18
N ASP A 349 -29.85 -5.03 -17.89
CA ASP A 349 -29.18 -3.85 -18.45
C ASP A 349 -29.87 -3.34 -19.73
N GLY A 350 -29.37 -2.24 -20.29
CA GLY A 350 -29.89 -1.67 -21.54
C GLY A 350 -29.77 -2.59 -22.76
N SER A 351 -28.94 -3.63 -22.68
CA SER A 351 -28.72 -4.63 -23.75
C SER A 351 -29.63 -5.87 -23.60
N GLY A 352 -30.40 -5.97 -22.51
CA GLY A 352 -31.27 -7.11 -22.22
C GLY A 352 -30.58 -8.25 -21.46
N ARG A 353 -29.33 -8.09 -21.02
CA ARG A 353 -28.61 -9.10 -20.22
C ARG A 353 -29.09 -9.05 -18.77
N ARG A 354 -29.17 -10.22 -18.15
CA ARG A 354 -29.59 -10.39 -16.77
C ARG A 354 -28.39 -10.43 -15.83
N TYR A 355 -28.53 -9.72 -14.71
CA TYR A 355 -27.54 -9.65 -13.64
C TYR A 355 -28.19 -10.04 -12.32
N THR A 356 -27.45 -10.71 -11.46
CA THR A 356 -27.80 -10.86 -10.04
C THR A 356 -26.91 -9.96 -9.22
N VAL A 357 -27.51 -9.23 -8.28
CA VAL A 357 -26.80 -8.38 -7.32
C VAL A 357 -26.92 -9.06 -5.97
N ARG A 358 -25.78 -9.37 -5.34
CA ARG A 358 -25.76 -9.92 -3.99
C ARG A 358 -25.10 -8.94 -3.04
N SER A 359 -25.77 -8.64 -1.93
CA SER A 359 -25.28 -7.74 -0.90
C SER A 359 -24.78 -8.50 0.33
N ARG A 360 -23.64 -8.08 0.89
CA ARG A 360 -23.20 -8.44 2.24
C ARG A 360 -23.36 -7.21 3.11
N ILE A 361 -24.15 -7.31 4.16
CA ILE A 361 -24.54 -6.14 4.95
C ILE A 361 -24.08 -6.32 6.39
N VAL A 362 -23.48 -5.28 6.95
CA VAL A 362 -23.02 -5.26 8.33
C VAL A 362 -23.53 -4.01 9.03
N VAL A 363 -24.08 -4.19 10.24
CA VAL A 363 -24.48 -3.07 11.10
C VAL A 363 -23.70 -3.13 12.42
N THR A 364 -22.97 -2.07 12.72
CA THR A 364 -22.28 -1.94 14.01
C THR A 364 -22.66 -0.68 14.74
N THR A 365 -22.63 -0.72 16.06
CA THR A 365 -22.99 0.40 16.93
C THR A 365 -21.89 0.58 17.97
N GLY A 366 -21.54 1.83 18.24
CA GLY A 366 -20.65 2.21 19.32
C GLY A 366 -20.23 3.67 19.24
N GLU A 367 -19.19 4.02 19.99
CA GLU A 367 -18.68 5.39 20.05
C GLU A 367 -17.69 5.67 18.91
N ALA A 368 -17.87 6.79 18.21
CA ALA A 368 -16.91 7.29 17.25
C ALA A 368 -16.76 8.81 17.34
N VAL A 369 -15.53 9.29 17.16
CA VAL A 369 -15.23 10.71 16.97
C VAL A 369 -15.35 11.03 15.50
N LEU A 370 -16.32 11.87 15.13
CA LEU A 370 -16.57 12.26 13.74
C LEU A 370 -15.98 13.66 13.49
N ASN A 371 -14.96 13.73 12.64
CA ASN A 371 -14.32 14.98 12.26
C ASN A 371 -14.81 15.39 10.87
N TYR A 372 -15.50 16.52 10.82
CA TYR A 372 -15.95 17.15 9.58
C TYR A 372 -14.93 18.21 9.18
N ARG A 373 -14.24 18.02 8.05
CA ARG A 373 -13.50 19.12 7.42
C ARG A 373 -14.32 19.65 6.27
N ALA A 374 -14.58 20.97 6.30
CA ALA A 374 -15.05 21.69 5.13
C ALA A 374 -14.01 21.49 4.02
N ALA A 375 -14.41 20.81 2.96
CA ALA A 375 -13.60 20.71 1.76
C ALA A 375 -13.91 21.92 0.89
N ASN A 376 -12.86 22.59 0.40
CA ASN A 376 -13.03 23.51 -0.71
C ASN A 376 -13.46 22.69 -1.95
N GLU A 377 -14.53 23.18 -2.59
CA GLU A 377 -15.10 22.82 -3.91
C GLU A 377 -15.45 21.35 -4.25
N ASN A 378 -14.97 20.32 -3.53
CA ASN A 378 -15.20 18.90 -3.89
C ASN A 378 -15.81 18.00 -2.79
N GLY A 379 -16.70 18.54 -1.95
CA GLY A 379 -17.55 17.73 -1.05
C GLY A 379 -16.92 17.34 0.29
N LEU A 380 -17.75 17.20 1.34
CA LEU A 380 -17.31 17.00 2.72
C LEU A 380 -16.32 15.83 2.88
N ARG A 381 -15.14 16.10 3.47
CA ARG A 381 -14.24 15.06 3.96
C ARG A 381 -14.53 14.80 5.43
N MET A 382 -15.27 13.72 5.71
CA MET A 382 -15.42 13.23 7.08
C MET A 382 -14.32 12.21 7.41
N THR A 383 -13.75 12.30 8.60
CA THR A 383 -12.92 11.25 9.21
C THR A 383 -13.61 10.73 10.47
N ALA A 384 -14.04 9.47 10.45
CA ALA A 384 -14.57 8.78 11.63
C ALA A 384 -13.44 8.02 12.32
N THR A 385 -13.21 8.31 13.61
CA THR A 385 -12.18 7.65 14.43
C THR A 385 -12.85 6.92 15.59
N GLY A 386 -12.79 5.59 15.60
CA GLY A 386 -13.39 4.76 16.66
C GLY A 386 -13.53 3.30 16.22
N GLY A 387 -13.59 2.37 17.19
CA GLY A 387 -13.61 0.93 16.91
C GLY A 387 -14.88 0.41 16.24
N VAL A 388 -15.85 1.26 15.92
CA VAL A 388 -17.07 0.90 15.19
C VAL A 388 -16.74 0.51 13.75
N MET A 389 -15.88 1.26 13.06
CA MET A 389 -15.51 0.96 11.67
C MET A 389 -14.67 -0.32 11.55
N ASP A 390 -13.70 -0.53 12.44
CA ASP A 390 -12.90 -1.75 12.47
C ASP A 390 -13.77 -2.99 12.68
N ARG A 391 -14.78 -2.90 13.56
CA ARG A 391 -15.76 -3.97 13.77
C ARG A 391 -16.62 -4.21 12.54
N CYS A 392 -17.01 -3.18 11.80
CA CYS A 392 -17.71 -3.33 10.51
C CYS A 392 -16.88 -4.16 9.53
N LEU A 393 -15.61 -3.80 9.32
CA LEU A 393 -14.71 -4.48 8.40
C LEU A 393 -14.43 -5.93 8.83
N GLN A 394 -14.27 -6.19 10.13
CA GLN A 394 -14.11 -7.54 10.66
C GLN A 394 -15.33 -8.42 10.39
N LEU A 395 -16.54 -7.94 10.73
CA LEU A 395 -17.78 -8.71 10.52
C LEU A 395 -18.06 -8.94 9.02
N LEU A 396 -17.70 -8.00 8.15
CA LEU A 396 -17.91 -8.12 6.71
C LEU A 396 -17.17 -9.33 6.12
N ARG A 397 -16.00 -9.69 6.69
CA ARG A 397 -15.22 -10.87 6.27
C ARG A 397 -15.93 -12.19 6.52
N PHE A 398 -16.85 -12.23 7.48
CA PHE A 398 -17.61 -13.43 7.83
C PHE A 398 -19.04 -13.40 7.29
N THR A 399 -19.42 -12.35 6.58
CA THR A 399 -20.78 -12.18 6.04
C THR A 399 -20.87 -12.86 4.69
N SER A 400 -21.77 -13.81 4.54
CA SER A 400 -22.04 -14.44 3.24
C SER A 400 -22.92 -13.53 2.37
N PRO A 401 -22.89 -13.68 1.03
CA PRO A 401 -23.81 -12.95 0.16
C PRO A 401 -25.27 -13.21 0.55
N GLY A 402 -26.06 -12.15 0.69
CA GLY A 402 -27.45 -12.21 1.17
C GLY A 402 -27.56 -12.29 2.69
N GLU A 403 -26.52 -11.98 3.46
CA GLU A 403 -26.59 -11.94 4.93
C GLU A 403 -26.48 -10.53 5.48
N ILE A 404 -27.17 -10.31 6.60
CA ILE A 404 -26.99 -9.15 7.47
C ILE A 404 -26.32 -9.64 8.76
N ARG A 405 -25.17 -9.06 9.12
CA ARG A 405 -24.48 -9.33 10.39
C ARG A 405 -24.44 -8.09 11.27
N VAL A 406 -24.55 -8.30 12.58
CA VAL A 406 -24.56 -7.22 13.56
C VAL A 406 -23.58 -7.46 14.69
N CYS A 407 -23.04 -6.38 15.25
CA CYS A 407 -22.23 -6.48 16.46
C CYS A 407 -23.11 -6.68 17.71
N ARG A 408 -22.48 -7.07 18.82
CA ARG A 408 -23.18 -7.31 20.10
C ARG A 408 -24.00 -6.10 20.57
N ALA A 409 -23.46 -4.89 20.45
CA ALA A 409 -24.16 -3.67 20.91
C ALA A 409 -25.43 -3.41 20.07
N THR A 410 -25.34 -3.57 18.75
CA THR A 410 -26.49 -3.47 17.84
C THR A 410 -27.54 -4.52 18.17
N HIS A 411 -27.14 -5.79 18.36
CA HIS A 411 -28.08 -6.85 18.76
C HIS A 411 -28.77 -6.54 20.09
N GLN A 412 -28.03 -6.14 21.12
CA GLN A 412 -28.61 -5.83 22.44
C GLN A 412 -29.64 -4.70 22.36
N ALA A 413 -29.42 -3.71 21.50
CA ALA A 413 -30.34 -2.60 21.31
C ALA A 413 -31.57 -2.95 20.45
N THR A 414 -31.52 -4.02 19.64
CA THR A 414 -32.61 -4.38 18.70
C THR A 414 -33.17 -5.79 18.90
N ALA A 415 -32.85 -6.44 20.02
CA ALA A 415 -33.27 -7.80 20.35
C ALA A 415 -34.80 -7.98 20.42
N SER A 416 -35.57 -6.91 20.69
CA SER A 416 -37.04 -6.96 20.67
C SER A 416 -37.62 -7.03 19.26
N ASP A 417 -36.88 -6.53 18.26
CA ASP A 417 -37.40 -6.25 16.93
C ASP A 417 -36.88 -7.24 15.88
N TYR A 418 -35.67 -7.78 16.07
CA TYR A 418 -35.01 -8.71 15.13
C TYR A 418 -34.55 -10.00 15.80
N ALA A 419 -34.84 -11.12 15.15
CA ALA A 419 -34.27 -12.41 15.53
C ALA A 419 -32.85 -12.54 14.97
N VAL A 420 -31.91 -13.01 15.79
CA VAL A 420 -30.52 -13.23 15.40
C VAL A 420 -30.04 -14.61 15.83
N ALA A 421 -29.15 -15.20 15.05
CA ALA A 421 -28.38 -16.38 15.40
C ALA A 421 -26.96 -15.96 15.79
N HIS A 422 -26.48 -16.42 16.94
CA HIS A 422 -25.09 -16.23 17.34
C HIS A 422 -24.22 -17.31 16.71
N GLU A 423 -23.14 -16.90 16.06
CA GLU A 423 -22.11 -17.80 15.57
C GLU A 423 -20.77 -17.43 16.26
N PRO A 424 -20.04 -18.40 16.83
CA PRO A 424 -18.72 -18.15 17.41
C PRO A 424 -17.80 -17.47 16.39
N ASP A 425 -17.04 -16.47 16.84
CA ASP A 425 -16.04 -15.71 16.08
C ASP A 425 -16.55 -14.83 14.91
N SER A 426 -17.81 -14.95 14.50
CA SER A 426 -18.37 -14.25 13.33
C SER A 426 -19.51 -13.27 13.65
N GLY A 427 -19.85 -13.10 14.93
CA GLY A 427 -20.86 -12.14 15.40
C GLY A 427 -22.30 -12.69 15.36
N TRP A 428 -23.28 -11.79 15.20
CA TRP A 428 -24.70 -12.15 15.21
C TRP A 428 -25.29 -12.00 13.81
N LYS A 429 -25.79 -13.09 13.24
CA LYS A 429 -26.47 -13.10 11.95
C LYS A 429 -27.95 -12.79 12.14
N VAL A 430 -28.48 -11.80 11.43
CA VAL A 430 -29.92 -11.48 11.46
C VAL A 430 -30.67 -12.52 10.66
N LEU A 431 -31.68 -13.12 11.28
CA LEU A 431 -32.61 -14.01 10.64
C LEU A 431 -33.70 -13.16 9.99
N VAL A 432 -33.46 -12.78 8.73
CA VAL A 432 -34.46 -12.05 7.94
C VAL A 432 -35.59 -13.04 7.59
N PRO A 433 -36.85 -12.79 8.00
CA PRO A 433 -37.95 -13.68 7.66
C PRO A 433 -38.15 -13.74 6.15
N GLY A 434 -38.33 -14.95 5.62
CA GLY A 434 -38.66 -15.14 4.21
C GLY A 434 -40.00 -14.47 3.84
N PRO A 435 -40.26 -14.21 2.55
CA PRO A 435 -41.48 -13.53 2.10
C PRO A 435 -42.79 -14.16 2.60
N ALA A 436 -42.81 -15.45 2.94
CA ALA A 436 -43.97 -16.16 3.48
C ALA A 436 -44.32 -15.83 4.95
N ASP A 437 -43.35 -15.38 5.77
CA ASP A 437 -43.57 -15.13 7.21
C ASP A 437 -44.15 -13.73 7.51
N ARG A 438 -44.20 -12.85 6.51
CA ARG A 438 -44.69 -11.47 6.66
C ARG A 438 -46.20 -11.40 6.84
N GLY A 439 -46.96 -12.33 6.23
CA GLY A 439 -48.42 -12.39 6.37
C GLY A 439 -48.88 -12.71 7.79
N ALA A 440 -48.11 -13.52 8.53
CA ALA A 440 -48.49 -13.97 9.87
C ALA A 440 -48.27 -12.89 10.96
N ARG A 441 -47.31 -11.97 10.78
CA ARG A 441 -47.06 -10.87 11.74
C ARG A 441 -47.99 -9.67 11.54
N ALA A 442 -48.42 -9.41 10.31
CA ALA A 442 -49.44 -8.38 10.04
C ALA A 442 -50.82 -8.78 10.59
N GLY A 443 -51.17 -10.07 10.56
CA GLY A 443 -52.42 -10.59 11.14
C GLY A 443 -52.46 -10.52 12.67
N ARG A 444 -51.37 -10.84 13.38
CA ARG A 444 -51.35 -10.79 14.86
C ARG A 444 -51.42 -9.40 15.46
N ARG A 445 -51.02 -8.34 14.74
CA ARG A 445 -51.17 -6.96 15.22
C ARG A 445 -52.59 -6.41 15.06
N LEU A 446 -53.44 -7.05 14.27
CA LEU A 446 -54.85 -6.67 14.16
C LEU A 446 -55.74 -7.40 15.17
N ASP A 447 -55.36 -8.61 15.61
CA ASP A 447 -56.12 -9.37 16.62
C ASP A 447 -55.85 -8.94 18.08
N GLU A 448 -54.81 -8.17 18.36
CA GLU A 448 -54.55 -7.60 19.71
C GLU A 448 -55.05 -6.15 19.86
N ALA A 449 -55.75 -5.61 18.85
CA ALA A 449 -56.37 -4.28 18.86
C ALA A 449 -57.89 -4.31 18.63
N GLY A 450 -58.54 -5.46 18.89
CA GLY A 450 -59.98 -5.67 18.81
C GLY A 450 -60.63 -5.90 20.16
#